data_AF-A0A957E8U5-F1
#
_entry.id   AF-A0A957E8U5-F1
#
_cell.length_a   1.000
_cell.length_b   1.000
_cell.length_c   1.000
_cell.angle_alpha   90.00
_cell.angle_beta   90.00
_cell.angle_gamma   90.00
#
_symmetry.space_group_name_H-M   'P 1'
#
loop_
_entity.id
_entity.type
_entity.pdbx_description
1 polymer ?
#
loop_
_entity_poly.entity_id
_entity_poly.type
_entity_poly.pdbx_seq_one_letter_code
_entity_poly.pdbx_strand_id
1 'polypeptide(L)'
;MKIIFLNVPGHGHVNPTLALVAELKQRGHHIIYYNNITFAASIQQSGAEFRPYPDPQPTAAALAEKASSLPQVSVWLLEQSQRLLPWLL
;
A
#
# COMPACT_ATOMS: atom_id res chain seq x y z
N MET A 1 7.15 13.31 -12.93
CA MET A 1 6.66 11.98 -13.35
C MET A 1 5.56 11.53 -12.40
N LYS A 2 4.65 10.65 -12.84
CA LYS A 2 3.60 10.04 -12.01
C LYS A 2 4.10 8.67 -11.53
N ILE A 3 4.06 8.43 -10.22
CA ILE A 3 4.58 7.20 -9.59
C ILE A 3 3.47 6.61 -8.71
N ILE A 4 3.26 5.30 -8.81
CA ILE A 4 2.30 4.57 -7.97
C ILE A 4 3.07 3.78 -6.92
N PHE A 5 2.70 3.96 -5.66
CA PHE A 5 3.12 3.12 -4.55
C PHE A 5 2.00 2.14 -4.20
N LEU A 6 2.35 0.87 -4.16
CA LEU A 6 1.52 -0.23 -3.66
C LEU A 6 2.23 -0.85 -2.50
N ASN A 7 1.51 -1.11 -1.41
CA ASN A 7 2.13 -1.69 -0.24
C ASN A 7 1.17 -2.58 0.54
N VAL A 8 1.76 -3.51 1.27
CA VAL A 8 1.07 -4.36 2.23
C VAL A 8 0.60 -3.48 3.40
N PRO A 9 -0.66 -3.62 3.87
CA PRO A 9 -1.22 -2.77 4.92
C PRO A 9 -0.70 -3.18 6.31
N GLY A 10 0.58 -2.93 6.57
CA GLY A 10 1.24 -3.18 7.85
C GLY A 10 2.31 -2.13 8.15
N HIS A 11 2.45 -1.73 9.42
CA HIS A 11 3.36 -0.66 9.83
C HIS A 11 4.82 -0.90 9.40
N GLY A 12 5.30 -2.15 9.50
CA GLY A 12 6.64 -2.55 9.06
C GLY A 12 6.87 -2.44 7.56
N HIS A 13 5.82 -2.30 6.77
CA HIS A 13 5.89 -2.10 5.32
C HIS A 13 5.66 -0.63 4.93
N VAL A 14 4.68 0.04 5.54
CA VAL A 14 4.31 1.42 5.19
C VAL A 14 5.33 2.43 5.71
N ASN A 15 5.68 2.40 6.99
CA ASN A 15 6.51 3.43 7.62
C ASN A 15 7.87 3.66 6.92
N PRO A 16 8.61 2.60 6.51
CA PRO A 16 9.90 2.78 5.83
C PRO A 16 9.78 3.53 4.49
N THR A 17 8.60 3.51 3.86
CA THR A 17 8.40 4.14 2.55
C THR A 17 8.05 5.62 2.64
N LEU A 18 7.55 6.11 3.78
CA LEU A 18 7.02 7.47 3.90
C LEU A 18 8.08 8.56 3.66
N ALA A 19 9.29 8.37 4.18
CA ALA A 19 10.40 9.30 3.96
C ALA A 19 10.82 9.36 2.49
N LEU A 20 10.86 8.20 1.82
CA LEU A 20 11.14 8.13 0.38
C LEU A 20 10.05 8.84 -0.43
N VAL A 21 8.78 8.61 -0.10
CA VAL A 21 7.65 9.26 -0.75
C VAL A 21 7.72 10.79 -0.59
N ALA A 22 8.03 11.28 0.60
CA ALA A 22 8.20 12.70 0.86
C ALA A 22 9.33 13.32 0.02
N GLU A 23 10.48 12.66 -0.06
CA GLU A 23 11.60 13.10 -0.90
C GLU A 23 11.23 13.12 -2.40
N LEU A 24 10.55 12.08 -2.89
CA LEU A 24 10.10 12.03 -4.28
C LEU A 24 9.08 13.14 -4.57
N LYS A 25 8.22 13.47 -3.62
CA LYS A 25 7.27 14.59 -3.73
C LYS A 25 8.00 15.93 -3.78
N GLN A 26 9.02 16.14 -2.93
CA GLN A 26 9.86 17.35 -2.93
C GLN A 26 10.60 17.54 -4.26
N ARG A 27 11.01 16.45 -4.92
CA ARG A 27 11.59 16.48 -6.27
C ARG A 27 10.58 16.78 -7.40
N GLY A 28 9.33 17.09 -7.06
CA GLY A 28 8.29 17.47 -8.02
C GLY A 28 7.59 16.29 -8.69
N HIS A 29 7.68 15.08 -8.14
CA HIS A 29 6.91 13.94 -8.64
C HIS A 29 5.48 13.93 -8.11
N HIS A 30 4.55 13.39 -8.91
CA HIS A 30 3.18 13.13 -8.48
C HIS A 30 3.11 11.70 -7.95
N ILE A 31 2.93 11.56 -6.64
CA ILE A 31 2.87 10.25 -6.00
C ILE A 31 1.43 9.90 -5.67
N ILE A 32 0.96 8.77 -6.18
CA ILE A 32 -0.28 8.14 -5.73
C ILE A 32 0.11 6.94 -4.88
N TYR A 33 -0.44 6.85 -3.69
CA TYR A 33 -0.16 5.75 -2.78
C TYR A 33 -1.47 5.05 -2.44
N TYR A 34 -1.58 3.80 -2.88
CA TYR A 34 -2.69 2.93 -2.52
C TYR A 34 -2.40 2.16 -1.23
N ASN A 35 -3.33 2.21 -0.27
CA ASN A 35 -3.26 1.38 0.94
C ASN A 35 -4.63 1.20 1.60
N ASN A 36 -4.68 0.46 2.71
CA ASN A 36 -5.81 0.43 3.61
C ASN A 36 -6.03 1.82 4.25
N ILE A 37 -7.30 2.19 4.47
CA ILE A 37 -7.73 3.47 5.05
C ILE A 37 -7.04 3.81 6.40
N THR A 38 -6.62 2.82 7.18
CA THR A 38 -5.89 3.04 8.43
C THR A 38 -4.59 3.84 8.25
N PHE A 39 -3.97 3.81 7.06
CA PHE A 39 -2.73 4.53 6.75
C PHE A 39 -2.95 5.87 6.03
N ALA A 40 -4.20 6.30 5.81
CA ALA A 40 -4.50 7.50 5.05
C ALA A 40 -3.77 8.73 5.59
N ALA A 41 -3.85 8.96 6.90
CA ALA A 41 -3.26 10.15 7.53
C ALA A 41 -1.73 10.21 7.36
N SER A 42 -1.02 9.11 7.64
CA SER A 42 0.45 9.07 7.55
C SER A 42 0.94 9.18 6.10
N ILE A 43 0.23 8.57 5.15
CA ILE A 43 0.51 8.69 3.72
C ILE A 43 0.27 10.13 3.24
N GLN A 44 -0.86 10.74 3.58
CA GLN A 44 -1.15 12.13 3.20
C GLN A 44 -0.14 13.11 3.79
N GLN A 45 0.34 12.88 5.01
CA GLN A 45 1.37 13.69 5.65
C GLN A 45 2.71 13.66 4.89
N SER A 46 3.00 12.58 4.16
CA SER A 46 4.18 12.52 3.26
C SER A 46 4.01 13.34 1.97
N GLY A 47 2.83 13.93 1.73
CA GLY A 47 2.52 14.71 0.54
C GLY A 47 2.07 13.90 -0.67
N ALA A 48 1.87 12.59 -0.52
CA ALA A 48 1.27 11.75 -1.55
C ALA A 48 -0.25 11.90 -1.62
N GLU A 49 -0.80 11.68 -2.81
CA GLU A 49 -2.22 11.45 -3.01
C GLU A 49 -2.57 10.05 -2.50
N PHE A 50 -3.27 9.98 -1.37
CA PHE A 50 -3.77 8.72 -0.84
C PHE A 50 -4.98 8.24 -1.64
N ARG A 51 -4.99 6.94 -1.97
CA ARG A 51 -6.17 6.25 -2.51
C ARG A 51 -6.43 4.95 -1.74
N PRO A 52 -7.64 4.72 -1.24
CA PRO A 52 -7.93 3.48 -0.53
C PRO A 52 -7.96 2.30 -1.50
N TYR A 53 -7.61 1.11 -0.99
CA TYR A 53 -7.97 -0.13 -1.68
C TYR A 53 -9.50 -0.30 -1.74
N PRO A 54 -10.06 -0.98 -2.76
CA PRO A 54 -11.48 -1.28 -2.82
C PRO A 54 -11.88 -2.28 -1.73
N ASP A 55 -13.12 -2.14 -1.26
CA ASP A 55 -13.68 -3.05 -0.27
C ASP A 55 -13.94 -4.46 -0.85
N PRO A 56 -13.77 -5.53 -0.05
CA PRO A 56 -13.18 -5.51 1.29
C PRO A 56 -11.68 -5.21 1.22
N GLN A 57 -11.20 -4.29 2.06
CA GLN A 57 -9.78 -3.92 2.07
C GLN A 57 -8.91 -5.02 2.70
N PRO A 58 -7.70 -5.29 2.16
CA PRO A 58 -6.75 -6.15 2.85
C PRO A 58 -6.33 -5.49 4.17
N THR A 59 -6.05 -6.28 5.20
CA THR A 59 -5.67 -5.80 6.53
C THR A 59 -4.38 -6.46 7.01
N ALA A 60 -3.71 -5.81 7.97
CA ALA A 60 -2.55 -6.40 8.66
C ALA A 60 -2.89 -7.75 9.29
N ALA A 61 -4.06 -7.88 9.90
CA ALA A 61 -4.50 -9.10 10.58
C ALA A 61 -4.70 -10.25 9.59
N ALA A 62 -5.35 -10.00 8.45
CA ALA A 62 -5.53 -11.01 7.41
C ALA A 62 -4.19 -11.51 6.85
N LEU A 63 -3.24 -10.61 6.63
CA LEU A 63 -1.88 -11.00 6.26
C LEU A 63 -1.21 -11.84 7.35
N ALA A 64 -1.27 -11.40 8.61
CA ALA A 64 -0.62 -12.07 9.72
C ALA A 64 -1.11 -13.51 9.90
N GLU A 65 -2.40 -13.76 9.68
CA GLU A 65 -2.97 -15.11 9.67
C GLU A 65 -2.30 -16.00 8.62
N LYS A 66 -2.15 -15.50 7.38
CA LYS A 66 -1.55 -16.26 6.28
C LYS A 66 -0.02 -16.35 6.36
N ALA A 67 0.63 -15.38 7.00
CA ALA A 67 2.09 -15.28 7.11
C ALA A 67 2.73 -16.46 7.87
N SER A 68 1.94 -17.20 8.66
CA SER A 68 2.38 -18.45 9.32
C SER A 68 2.75 -19.58 8.34
N SER A 69 2.37 -19.46 7.07
CA SER A 69 2.62 -20.44 6.02
C SER A 69 3.04 -19.76 4.72
N LEU A 70 4.28 -20.04 4.27
CA LEU A 70 4.82 -19.43 3.05
C LEU A 70 3.91 -19.64 1.82
N PRO A 71 3.40 -20.86 1.53
CA PRO A 71 2.45 -21.04 0.43
C PRO A 71 1.18 -20.21 0.57
N GLN A 72 0.61 -20.11 1.78
CA GLN A 72 -0.64 -19.37 2.00
C GLN A 72 -0.44 -17.87 1.79
N VAL A 73 0.64 -17.28 2.32
CA VAL A 73 0.93 -15.86 2.08
C VAL A 73 1.26 -15.59 0.62
N SER A 74 1.95 -16.50 -0.08
CA SER A 74 2.23 -16.36 -1.51
C SER A 74 0.95 -16.36 -2.35
N VAL A 75 0.03 -17.31 -2.11
CA VAL A 75 -1.27 -17.36 -2.79
C VAL A 75 -2.09 -16.12 -2.47
N TRP A 76 -2.14 -15.73 -1.20
CA TRP A 76 -2.87 -14.54 -0.78
C TRP A 76 -2.35 -13.26 -1.45
N LEU A 77 -1.02 -13.07 -1.53
CA LEU A 77 -0.43 -11.93 -2.22
C LEU A 77 -0.80 -11.91 -3.71
N LEU A 78 -0.75 -13.07 -4.38
CA LEU A 78 -1.16 -13.19 -5.78
C LEU A 78 -2.64 -12.81 -5.97
N GLU A 79 -3.53 -13.34 -5.13
CA GLU A 79 -4.96 -13.01 -5.15
C GLU A 79 -5.21 -11.52 -4.93
N GLN A 80 -4.51 -10.91 -3.95
CA GLN A 80 -4.63 -9.46 -3.73
C GLN A 80 -4.10 -8.67 -4.93
N SER A 81 -2.98 -9.07 -5.53
CA SER A 81 -2.48 -8.41 -6.74
C SER A 81 -3.51 -8.50 -7.87
N GLN A 82 -4.07 -9.68 -8.14
CA GLN A 82 -5.09 -9.85 -9.19
C GLN A 82 -6.35 -9.01 -8.92
N ARG A 83 -6.77 -8.89 -7.66
CA ARG A 83 -7.94 -8.09 -7.27
C ARG A 83 -7.70 -6.59 -7.37
N LEU A 84 -6.51 -6.12 -7.01
CA LEU A 84 -6.19 -4.70 -6.89
C LEU A 84 -5.69 -4.08 -8.20
N LEU A 85 -4.99 -4.85 -9.04
CA LEU A 85 -4.43 -4.34 -10.30
C LEU A 85 -5.46 -3.65 -11.21
N PRO A 86 -6.69 -4.18 -11.41
CA PRO A 86 -7.71 -3.50 -12.22
C PRO A 86 -8.17 -2.14 -11.69
N TRP A 87 -7.90 -1.83 -10.42
CA TRP A 87 -8.30 -0.59 -9.74
C TRP A 87 -7.21 0.48 -9.74
N LEU A 88 -6.05 0.20 -10.32
CA LEU A 88 -4.96 1.17 -10.36
C LEU A 88 -5.21 2.22 -11.44
N LEU A 89 -4.93 3.47 -11.07
CA LEU A 89 -5.20 4.74 -11.79
C LEU A 89 -6.66 5.19 -11.76
#